data_AF-U9TNA1-F1
#
_entry.id   AF-U9TNA1-F1
#
_cell.length_a   1.000
_cell.length_b   1.000
_cell.length_c   1.000
_cell.angle_alpha   90.00
_cell.angle_beta   90.00
_cell.angle_gamma   90.00
#
_symmetry.space_group_name_H-M   'P 1'
#
loop_
_entity.id
_entity.type
_entity.pdbx_description
1 polymer ?
#
loop_
_entity_poly.entity_id
_entity_poly.type
_entity_poly.pdbx_seq_one_letter_code
_entity_poly.pdbx_strand_id
1 'polypeptide(L)'
;MQLASFAGLGGINFILSWSGPVGSDIIYYHVTKNQNSSTATTSTGSIVVDEVSIEDNSTDTVLRHPPTRTPKRSLTLPTFINSLSIYIFVLFLVITYGSIRLNTSFIPFYQKSIKETFPQELVNFGCVLGNSDNQIDDYMSYVNLTQNLAISGNKIILWSEAMTGIINETDLNSLYESIRNISISYNVYIGFTYVDVTNLNTTIYNKQVVINNKGDVVIDYKKSNLVPFVEANFITKGNNKLQTFQSEDFGIIGSAICFDFDFPKLIGQAPSKKVNLMLDSSNTWVS
;
A
#
# COMPACT_ATOMS: atom_id res chain seq x y z
N MET A 1 11.29 -5.76 6.66
CA MET A 1 10.98 -5.88 5.21
C MET A 1 9.80 -6.83 5.05
N GLN A 2 8.68 -6.35 4.50
CA GLN A 2 7.42 -7.11 4.43
C GLN A 2 7.47 -8.13 3.28
N LEU A 3 7.00 -9.37 3.52
CA LEU A 3 6.81 -10.42 2.50
C LEU A 3 6.02 -9.96 1.27
N ALA A 4 5.19 -8.93 1.43
CA ALA A 4 4.44 -8.27 0.37
C ALA A 4 5.34 -7.70 -0.74
N SER A 5 6.56 -7.29 -0.39
CA SER A 5 7.50 -6.71 -1.34
C SER A 5 8.04 -7.73 -2.35
N PHE A 6 8.14 -9.01 -1.98
CA PHE A 6 8.79 -10.04 -2.79
C PHE A 6 7.85 -10.72 -3.80
N ALA A 7 6.60 -10.99 -3.41
CA ALA A 7 5.66 -11.77 -4.23
C ALA A 7 4.29 -11.07 -4.43
N GLY A 8 4.11 -9.86 -3.90
CA GLY A 8 2.82 -9.17 -3.90
C GLY A 8 1.77 -9.85 -3.02
N LEU A 9 0.54 -9.31 -3.04
CA LEU A 9 -0.58 -9.82 -2.23
C LEU A 9 -0.97 -11.27 -2.60
N GLY A 10 -0.81 -11.65 -3.88
CA GLY A 10 -1.09 -13.00 -4.36
C GLY A 10 -0.15 -14.07 -3.80
N GLY A 11 1.15 -13.76 -3.68
CA GLY A 11 2.12 -14.70 -3.10
C GLY A 11 1.91 -14.92 -1.60
N ILE A 12 1.50 -13.88 -0.87
CA ILE A 12 1.11 -14.01 0.54
C ILE A 12 -0.10 -14.93 0.67
N ASN A 13 -1.15 -14.69 -0.12
CA ASN A 13 -2.37 -15.51 -0.08
C ASN A 13 -2.09 -16.98 -0.43
N PHE A 14 -1.18 -17.23 -1.38
CA PHE A 14 -0.75 -18.59 -1.73
C PHE A 14 -0.01 -19.28 -0.58
N ILE A 15 0.94 -18.60 0.07
CA ILE A 15 1.69 -19.16 1.21
C ILE A 15 0.76 -19.41 2.41
N LEU A 16 -0.16 -18.46 2.70
CA LEU A 16 -1.12 -18.60 3.80
C LEU A 16 -2.14 -19.71 3.56
N SER A 17 -2.63 -19.87 2.33
CA SER A 17 -3.57 -20.95 2.01
C SER A 17 -2.90 -22.33 2.02
N TRP A 18 -1.61 -22.41 1.68
CA TRP A 18 -0.90 -23.69 1.66
C TRP A 18 -0.28 -24.11 3.01
N SER A 19 -0.08 -23.17 3.94
CA SER A 19 0.48 -23.48 5.27
C SER A 19 -0.45 -24.37 6.11
N GLY A 20 -1.78 -24.24 5.94
CA GLY A 20 -2.78 -25.03 6.66
C GLY A 20 -2.69 -26.54 6.40
N PRO A 21 -2.80 -27.01 5.13
CA PRO A 21 -2.66 -28.41 4.79
C PRO A 21 -1.31 -29.03 5.21
N VAL A 22 -0.21 -28.30 5.05
CA VAL A 22 1.13 -28.77 5.44
C VAL A 22 1.26 -28.89 6.96
N GLY A 23 0.69 -27.95 7.72
CA GLY A 23 0.63 -28.04 9.18
C GLY A 23 -0.18 -29.24 9.65
N SER A 24 -1.32 -29.49 9.01
CA SER A 24 -2.17 -30.66 9.29
C SER A 24 -1.46 -31.99 9.06
N ASP A 25 -0.72 -32.12 7.96
CA ASP A 25 0.07 -33.32 7.66
C ASP A 25 1.18 -33.58 8.70
N ILE A 26 1.89 -32.53 9.14
CA ILE A 26 2.94 -32.65 10.15
C ILE A 26 2.37 -33.10 11.50
N ILE A 27 1.24 -32.52 11.90
CA ILE A 27 0.53 -32.90 13.13
C ILE A 27 0.04 -34.33 13.03
N TYR A 28 -0.62 -34.71 11.93
CA TYR A 28 -1.10 -36.06 11.70
C TYR A 28 0.03 -37.10 11.77
N TYR A 29 1.17 -36.81 11.13
CA TYR A 29 2.36 -37.67 11.15
C TYR A 29 2.96 -37.81 12.55
N HIS A 30 3.02 -36.73 13.35
CA HIS A 30 3.49 -36.81 14.74
C HIS A 30 2.52 -37.57 15.66
N VAL A 31 1.21 -37.37 15.49
CA VAL A 31 0.19 -38.04 16.30
C VAL A 31 0.15 -39.55 16.01
N THR A 32 0.17 -39.95 14.73
CA THR A 32 0.17 -41.38 14.35
C THR A 32 1.48 -42.08 14.70
N LYS A 33 2.63 -41.41 14.57
CA LYS A 33 3.93 -41.96 15.01
C LYS A 33 3.99 -42.15 16.53
N ASN A 34 3.39 -41.26 17.32
CA ASN A 34 3.32 -41.42 18.78
C ASN A 34 2.35 -42.55 19.21
N GLN A 35 1.26 -42.79 18.47
CA GLN A 35 0.35 -43.91 18.73
C GLN A 35 0.98 -45.28 18.39
N ASN A 36 1.75 -45.37 17.31
CA ASN A 36 2.42 -46.62 16.94
C ASN A 36 3.63 -46.96 17.84
N SER A 37 4.27 -45.95 18.45
CA SER A 37 5.32 -46.18 19.46
C SER A 37 4.76 -46.62 20.83
N SER A 38 3.45 -46.52 21.07
CA SER A 38 2.80 -46.94 22.32
C SER A 38 2.07 -48.28 22.24
N THR A 39 2.11 -48.98 21.10
CA THR A 39 1.44 -50.29 20.89
C THR A 39 2.40 -51.46 20.61
N ALA A 40 3.65 -51.38 21.09
CA ALA A 40 4.61 -52.47 20.97
C ALA A 40 5.18 -52.91 22.33
N THR A 41 4.32 -53.42 23.23
CA THR A 41 4.74 -54.33 24.31
C THR A 41 3.59 -55.15 24.88
N THR A 42 3.60 -56.44 24.52
CA THR A 42 3.28 -57.60 25.38
C THR A 42 1.84 -57.80 25.88
N SER A 43 1.16 -58.82 25.34
CA SER A 43 0.49 -59.82 26.18
C SER A 43 0.34 -61.17 25.46
N THR A 44 1.16 -62.12 25.90
CA THR A 44 0.85 -63.56 25.90
C THR A 44 -0.47 -63.77 26.65
N GLY A 45 -1.42 -64.48 26.03
CA GLY A 45 -2.70 -64.81 26.67
C GLY A 45 -3.49 -65.81 25.84
N SER A 46 -3.25 -67.09 26.10
CA SER A 46 -4.04 -68.23 25.66
C SER A 46 -5.53 -68.06 25.92
N ILE A 47 -6.37 -68.28 24.90
CA ILE A 47 -7.76 -68.69 25.09
C ILE A 47 -8.01 -69.88 24.16
N VAL A 48 -8.15 -71.03 24.80
CA VAL A 48 -8.69 -72.28 24.28
C VAL A 48 -10.17 -72.06 23.97
N VAL A 49 -10.61 -72.44 22.77
CA VAL A 49 -12.02 -72.74 22.50
C VAL A 49 -12.04 -74.10 21.82
N ASP A 50 -12.54 -75.08 22.57
CA ASP A 50 -12.84 -76.43 22.08
C ASP A 50 -13.93 -76.36 21.01
N GLU A 51 -13.72 -77.08 19.91
CA GLU A 51 -14.83 -77.53 19.07
C GLU A 51 -14.58 -78.98 18.67
N VAL A 52 -15.36 -79.87 19.30
CA VAL A 52 -15.44 -81.30 18.98
C VAL A 52 -16.37 -81.46 17.78
N SER A 53 -15.89 -82.05 16.69
CA SER A 53 -16.69 -82.98 15.88
C SER A 53 -15.81 -83.87 14.98
N ILE A 54 -15.71 -85.13 15.42
CA ILE A 54 -15.79 -86.40 14.70
C ILE A 54 -15.05 -86.55 13.36
N GLU A 55 -14.14 -87.54 13.40
CA GLU A 55 -13.37 -88.17 12.33
C GLU A 55 -14.19 -88.52 11.08
N ASP A 56 -13.59 -88.33 9.91
CA ASP A 56 -13.59 -89.41 8.93
C ASP A 56 -12.33 -89.38 8.06
N ASN A 57 -11.77 -90.57 7.87
CA ASN A 57 -10.43 -90.84 7.43
C ASN A 57 -10.50 -91.38 5.99
N SER A 58 -10.03 -90.64 4.98
CA SER A 58 -9.64 -91.27 3.71
C SER A 58 -8.80 -90.35 2.82
N THR A 59 -7.68 -90.92 2.40
CA THR A 59 -6.74 -90.53 1.36
C THR A 59 -7.38 -89.98 0.10
N ASP A 60 -6.85 -88.86 -0.41
CA ASP A 60 -6.45 -88.77 -1.82
C ASP A 60 -5.48 -87.60 -2.08
N THR A 61 -4.27 -87.98 -2.45
CA THR A 61 -3.22 -87.13 -3.02
C THR A 61 -3.66 -86.59 -4.38
N VAL A 62 -3.97 -85.30 -4.46
CA VAL A 62 -4.10 -84.57 -5.73
C VAL A 62 -3.13 -83.40 -5.76
N LEU A 63 -2.13 -83.54 -6.62
CA LEU A 63 -1.17 -82.53 -7.05
C LEU A 63 -1.87 -81.24 -7.49
N ARG A 64 -1.72 -80.17 -6.72
CA ARG A 64 -1.90 -78.78 -7.21
C ARG A 64 -0.65 -77.98 -6.93
N HIS A 65 0.16 -77.80 -7.96
CA HIS A 65 1.17 -76.74 -8.00
C HIS A 65 0.47 -75.38 -7.92
N PRO A 66 0.72 -74.53 -6.92
CA PRO A 66 0.28 -73.14 -6.99
C PRO A 66 1.13 -72.41 -8.04
N PRO A 67 0.57 -71.49 -8.84
CA PRO A 67 1.37 -70.71 -9.77
C PRO A 67 2.31 -69.81 -8.97
N THR A 68 3.62 -70.01 -9.13
CA THR A 68 4.65 -69.07 -8.66
C THR A 68 4.50 -67.75 -9.42
N ARG A 69 3.68 -66.84 -8.88
CA ARG A 69 3.72 -65.43 -9.25
C ARG A 69 5.03 -64.86 -8.72
N THR A 70 5.95 -64.54 -9.64
CA THR A 70 7.10 -63.68 -9.32
C THR A 70 6.57 -62.37 -8.71
N PRO A 71 7.05 -61.94 -7.54
CA PRO A 71 6.64 -60.66 -6.99
C PRO A 71 7.09 -59.57 -7.97
N LYS A 72 6.13 -58.84 -8.55
CA LYS A 72 6.45 -57.60 -9.26
C LYS A 72 7.14 -56.70 -8.26
N ARG A 73 8.41 -56.40 -8.51
CA ARG A 73 9.22 -55.46 -7.73
C ARG A 73 8.52 -54.10 -7.85
N SER A 74 7.67 -53.75 -6.89
CA SER A 74 7.09 -52.42 -6.84
C SER A 74 8.23 -51.47 -6.54
N LEU A 75 8.52 -50.56 -7.47
CA LEU A 75 9.45 -49.48 -7.26
C LEU A 75 8.87 -48.61 -6.14
N THR A 76 9.27 -48.85 -4.90
CA THR A 76 8.95 -47.97 -3.79
C THR A 76 9.79 -46.72 -3.99
N LEU A 77 9.18 -45.72 -4.61
CA LEU A 77 9.73 -44.38 -4.66
C LEU A 77 10.00 -43.98 -3.20
N PRO A 78 11.24 -43.61 -2.82
CA PRO A 78 11.56 -43.33 -1.43
C PRO A 78 10.66 -42.20 -0.94
N THR A 79 9.87 -42.49 0.09
CA THR A 79 9.00 -41.54 0.80
C THR A 79 9.83 -40.57 1.63
N PHE A 80 10.73 -39.84 0.97
CA PHE A 80 11.56 -38.82 1.60
C PHE A 80 11.24 -37.41 1.11
N ILE A 81 10.05 -37.23 0.51
CA ILE A 81 9.51 -35.92 0.24
C ILE A 81 8.48 -35.63 1.33
N ASN A 82 8.96 -35.16 2.48
CA ASN A 82 8.12 -34.62 3.55
C ASN A 82 7.36 -33.39 3.00
N SER A 83 6.05 -33.26 3.26
CA SER A 83 5.25 -32.09 2.85
C SER A 83 5.92 -30.75 3.24
N LEU A 84 6.64 -30.74 4.36
CA LEU A 84 7.48 -29.62 4.80
C LEU A 84 8.62 -29.29 3.83
N SER A 85 9.26 -30.31 3.25
CA SER A 85 10.34 -30.13 2.28
C SER A 85 9.85 -29.53 0.97
N ILE A 86 8.66 -29.93 0.49
CA ILE A 86 8.02 -29.33 -0.69
C ILE A 86 7.70 -27.86 -0.41
N TYR A 87 7.13 -27.57 0.77
CA TYR A 87 6.79 -26.21 1.16
C TYR A 87 8.02 -25.30 1.22
N ILE A 88 9.10 -25.74 1.87
CA ILE A 88 10.36 -24.97 1.94
C ILE A 88 10.95 -24.78 0.54
N PHE A 89 10.90 -25.79 -0.32
CA PHE A 89 11.39 -25.68 -1.68
C PHE A 89 10.61 -24.65 -2.50
N VAL A 90 9.27 -24.66 -2.44
CA VAL A 90 8.47 -23.65 -3.15
C VAL A 90 8.64 -22.27 -2.54
N LEU A 91 8.73 -22.14 -1.21
CA LEU A 91 9.03 -20.88 -0.55
C LEU A 91 10.39 -20.33 -1.02
N PHE A 92 11.41 -21.18 -1.11
CA PHE A 92 12.72 -20.82 -1.64
C PHE A 92 12.63 -20.35 -3.10
N LEU A 93 11.86 -21.02 -3.96
CA LEU A 93 11.66 -20.59 -5.35
C LEU A 93 10.94 -19.23 -5.42
N VAL A 94 9.91 -19.00 -4.62
CA VAL A 94 9.19 -17.72 -4.58
C VAL A 94 10.09 -16.59 -4.09
N ILE A 95 10.86 -16.82 -3.02
CA ILE A 95 11.82 -15.84 -2.51
C ILE A 95 12.91 -15.58 -3.55
N THR A 96 13.50 -16.63 -4.14
CA THR A 96 14.57 -16.49 -5.14
C THR A 96 14.08 -15.77 -6.38
N TYR A 97 12.90 -16.10 -6.89
CA TYR A 97 12.28 -15.39 -8.01
C TYR A 97 11.99 -13.93 -7.65
N GLY A 98 11.41 -13.67 -6.47
CA GLY A 98 11.18 -12.33 -5.95
C GLY A 98 12.48 -11.53 -5.83
N SER A 99 13.55 -12.14 -5.31
CA SER A 99 14.88 -11.54 -5.20
C SER A 99 15.51 -11.28 -6.57
N ILE A 100 15.38 -12.18 -7.55
CA ILE A 100 15.86 -11.95 -8.93
C ILE A 100 15.06 -10.82 -9.58
N ARG A 101 13.74 -10.80 -9.41
CA ARG A 101 12.85 -9.76 -9.94
C ARG A 101 13.16 -8.38 -9.34
N LEU A 102 13.46 -8.34 -8.04
CA LEU A 102 13.82 -7.11 -7.33
C LEU A 102 15.31 -6.75 -7.47
N ASN A 103 16.14 -7.68 -7.96
CA ASN A 103 17.55 -7.41 -8.20
C ASN A 103 17.66 -6.41 -9.36
N THR A 104 17.97 -5.19 -8.97
CA THR A 104 18.10 -4.00 -9.82
C THR A 104 19.19 -4.13 -10.89
N SER A 105 20.02 -5.18 -10.83
CA SER A 105 21.06 -5.46 -11.81
C SER A 105 20.52 -6.07 -13.13
N PHE A 106 19.37 -6.76 -13.09
CA PHE A 106 18.81 -7.47 -14.27
C PHE A 106 17.62 -6.75 -14.89
N ILE A 107 16.87 -5.99 -14.10
CA ILE A 107 15.80 -5.12 -14.57
C ILE A 107 16.10 -3.78 -13.93
N PRO A 108 16.56 -2.76 -14.70
CA PRO A 108 16.75 -1.44 -14.13
C PRO A 108 15.38 -1.00 -13.64
N PHE A 109 15.20 -0.99 -12.33
CA PHE A 109 14.07 -0.34 -11.69
C PHE A 109 14.01 1.06 -12.31
N TYR A 110 12.82 1.52 -12.67
CA TYR A 110 12.49 2.68 -13.51
C TYR A 110 13.10 4.05 -13.11
N GLN A 111 14.11 4.11 -12.27
CA GLN A 111 14.93 5.28 -12.00
C GLN A 111 15.97 5.47 -13.10
N LYS A 112 15.52 5.91 -14.27
CA LYS A 112 16.39 6.69 -15.15
C LYS A 112 16.66 8.04 -14.48
N SER A 113 17.81 8.64 -14.78
CA SER A 113 18.12 10.00 -14.33
C SER A 113 16.97 10.95 -14.69
N ILE A 114 16.66 11.94 -13.84
CA ILE A 114 15.63 12.94 -14.14
C ILE A 114 15.91 13.60 -15.50
N LYS A 115 17.20 13.83 -15.83
CA LYS A 115 17.63 14.41 -17.12
C LYS A 115 17.40 13.47 -18.31
N GLU A 116 17.46 12.17 -18.10
CA GLU A 116 17.23 11.15 -19.15
C GLU A 116 15.74 10.81 -19.32
N THR A 117 14.96 10.99 -18.25
CA THR A 117 13.51 10.70 -18.22
C THR A 117 12.68 11.90 -18.65
N PHE A 118 13.13 13.09 -18.26
CA PHE A 118 12.53 14.38 -18.59
C PHE A 118 13.56 15.20 -19.38
N PRO A 119 13.59 15.07 -20.72
CA PRO A 119 14.46 15.88 -21.58
C PRO A 119 14.05 17.36 -21.63
N GLN A 120 13.03 17.75 -20.85
CA GLN A 120 12.52 19.11 -20.77
C GLN A 120 13.26 19.91 -19.70
N GLU A 121 13.23 21.23 -19.85
CA GLU A 121 13.85 22.16 -18.93
C GLU A 121 13.23 22.01 -17.52
N LEU A 122 14.08 21.90 -16.50
CA LEU A 122 13.61 21.77 -15.12
C LEU A 122 12.87 23.05 -14.73
N VAL A 123 11.64 22.91 -14.22
CA VAL A 123 10.82 24.03 -13.77
C VAL A 123 11.15 24.33 -12.31
N ASN A 124 11.39 25.60 -11.99
CA ASN A 124 11.59 26.05 -10.62
C ASN A 124 10.26 26.03 -9.85
N PHE A 125 10.25 25.32 -8.74
CA PHE A 125 9.11 25.17 -7.84
C PHE A 125 9.47 25.71 -6.45
N GLY A 126 8.71 26.68 -5.97
CA GLY A 126 8.89 27.29 -4.66
C GLY A 126 8.01 26.62 -3.61
N CYS A 127 8.56 26.39 -2.42
CA CYS A 127 7.79 25.88 -1.29
C CYS A 127 7.78 26.92 -0.17
N VAL A 128 6.59 27.23 0.34
CA VAL A 128 6.41 28.04 1.55
C VAL A 128 6.11 27.06 2.67
N LEU A 129 6.98 27.00 3.66
CA LEU A 129 6.89 26.05 4.78
C LEU A 129 6.59 26.80 6.07
N GLY A 130 5.60 26.32 6.81
CA GLY A 130 5.19 26.92 8.08
C GLY A 130 6.24 26.69 9.15
N ASN A 131 6.35 27.62 10.09
CA ASN A 131 7.23 27.41 11.24
C ASN A 131 6.51 26.52 12.27
N SER A 132 7.21 25.53 12.83
CA SER A 132 6.63 24.59 13.81
C SER A 132 6.47 25.18 15.22
N ASP A 133 6.97 26.40 15.44
CA ASP A 133 6.83 27.09 16.70
C ASP A 133 5.45 27.73 16.80
N ASN A 134 4.77 27.53 17.93
CA ASN A 134 3.36 27.81 18.24
C ASN A 134 2.89 29.28 18.11
N GLN A 135 3.49 30.11 17.26
CA GLN A 135 2.90 31.37 16.84
C GLN A 135 1.87 31.10 15.75
N ILE A 136 0.68 31.68 15.92
CA ILE A 136 -0.24 31.89 14.81
C ILE A 136 0.50 32.87 13.89
N ASP A 137 1.21 32.31 12.91
CA ASP A 137 1.99 33.11 11.98
C ASP A 137 1.01 33.99 11.19
N ASP A 138 1.24 35.30 11.29
CA ASP A 138 0.56 36.29 10.47
C ASP A 138 0.75 35.89 8.99
N TYR A 139 -0.36 35.70 8.28
CA TYR A 139 -0.35 35.27 6.89
C TYR A 139 0.50 36.21 6.00
N MET A 140 0.69 37.46 6.42
CA MET A 140 1.55 38.44 5.76
C MET A 140 3.00 37.99 5.65
N SER A 141 3.52 37.25 6.63
CA SER A 141 4.88 36.70 6.59
C SER A 141 5.03 35.68 5.45
N TYR A 142 4.06 34.80 5.28
CA TYR A 142 4.01 33.80 4.21
C TYR A 142 3.74 34.43 2.84
N VAL A 143 2.96 35.51 2.77
CA VAL A 143 2.79 36.32 1.56
C VAL A 143 4.13 36.94 1.15
N ASN A 144 4.90 37.50 2.08
CA ASN A 144 6.23 38.05 1.78
C ASN A 144 7.21 36.96 1.31
N LEU A 145 7.21 35.79 1.96
CA LEU A 145 8.01 34.65 1.49
C LEU A 145 7.60 34.20 0.08
N THR A 146 6.29 34.15 -0.19
CA THR A 146 5.74 33.87 -1.53
C THR A 146 6.26 34.88 -2.56
N GLN A 147 6.27 36.17 -2.23
CA GLN A 147 6.79 37.21 -3.10
C GLN A 147 8.29 37.02 -3.38
N ASN A 148 9.10 36.71 -2.36
CA ASN A 148 10.54 36.46 -2.54
C ASN A 148 10.81 35.26 -3.46
N LEU A 149 10.03 34.19 -3.32
CA LEU A 149 10.10 33.03 -4.21
C LEU A 149 9.68 33.38 -5.63
N ALA A 150 8.66 34.22 -5.80
CA ALA A 150 8.22 34.69 -7.12
C ALA A 150 9.30 35.54 -7.81
N ILE A 151 9.93 36.45 -7.07
CA ILE A 151 11.08 37.25 -7.53
C ILE A 151 12.25 36.35 -7.96
N SER A 152 12.46 35.23 -7.26
CA SER A 152 13.50 34.25 -7.58
C SER A 152 13.22 33.44 -8.85
N GLY A 153 12.11 33.69 -9.55
CA GLY A 153 11.79 33.07 -10.84
C GLY A 153 11.10 31.70 -10.75
N ASN A 154 10.48 31.37 -9.61
CA ASN A 154 9.67 30.16 -9.49
C ASN A 154 8.40 30.28 -10.35
N LYS A 155 8.02 29.20 -11.05
CA LYS A 155 6.83 29.16 -11.91
C LYS A 155 5.60 28.64 -11.20
N ILE A 156 5.80 27.85 -10.16
CA ILE A 156 4.76 27.41 -9.24
C ILE A 156 5.28 27.61 -7.83
N ILE A 157 4.44 28.13 -6.95
CA ILE A 157 4.71 28.25 -5.51
C ILE A 157 3.59 27.54 -4.76
N LEU A 158 3.95 26.66 -3.83
CA LEU A 158 2.99 25.88 -3.04
C LEU A 158 3.25 26.04 -1.54
N TRP A 159 2.19 26.27 -0.79
CA TRP A 159 2.24 26.33 0.67
C TRP A 159 2.07 24.93 1.27
N SER A 160 2.73 24.68 2.41
CA SER A 160 2.40 23.53 3.27
C SER A 160 0.95 23.62 3.76
N GLU A 161 0.41 22.51 4.25
CA GLU A 161 -0.97 22.42 4.71
C GLU A 161 -1.26 23.31 5.94
N ALA A 162 -2.50 23.82 6.00
CA ALA A 162 -3.05 24.55 7.15
C ALA A 162 -2.15 25.70 7.64
N MET A 163 -1.52 26.39 6.68
CA MET A 163 -0.47 27.36 6.94
C MET A 163 -0.88 28.52 7.84
N THR A 164 -2.12 29.00 7.70
CA THR A 164 -2.67 30.08 8.49
C THR A 164 -4.15 29.85 8.78
N GLY A 165 -4.66 30.36 9.89
CA GLY A 165 -6.08 30.33 10.22
C GLY A 165 -6.73 31.68 9.91
N ILE A 166 -7.77 31.69 9.08
CA ILE A 166 -8.49 32.91 8.70
C ILE A 166 -9.84 32.95 9.40
N ILE A 167 -10.05 33.97 10.23
CA ILE A 167 -11.22 34.08 11.12
C ILE A 167 -12.25 35.11 10.59
N ASN A 168 -11.82 36.07 9.76
CA ASN A 168 -12.70 37.11 9.23
C ASN A 168 -12.56 37.25 7.71
N GLU A 169 -13.62 37.75 7.07
CA GLU A 169 -13.67 37.91 5.61
C GLU A 169 -12.71 38.99 5.10
N THR A 170 -12.39 39.99 5.91
CA THR A 170 -11.48 41.09 5.53
C THR A 170 -10.05 40.58 5.31
N ASP A 171 -9.54 39.76 6.21
CA ASP A 171 -8.23 39.12 6.12
C ASP A 171 -8.22 38.10 5.00
N LEU A 172 -9.33 37.37 4.81
CA LEU A 172 -9.47 36.45 3.67
C LEU A 172 -9.33 37.20 2.34
N ASN A 173 -10.06 38.29 2.16
CA ASN A 173 -10.00 39.10 0.95
C ASN A 173 -8.59 39.71 0.77
N SER A 174 -7.97 40.19 1.86
CA SER A 174 -6.61 40.76 1.82
C SER A 174 -5.57 39.71 1.42
N LEU A 175 -5.68 38.48 1.92
CA LEU A 175 -4.83 37.36 1.51
C LEU A 175 -5.01 37.06 0.02
N TYR A 176 -6.25 36.92 -0.46
CA TYR A 176 -6.53 36.63 -1.87
C TYR A 176 -5.99 37.71 -2.80
N GLU A 177 -6.21 38.98 -2.48
CA GLU A 177 -5.70 40.10 -3.28
C GLU A 177 -4.17 40.16 -3.28
N SER A 178 -3.53 39.91 -2.13
CA SER A 178 -2.07 39.87 -2.04
C SER A 178 -1.48 38.76 -2.92
N ILE A 179 -2.02 37.54 -2.83
CA ILE A 179 -1.57 36.42 -3.65
C ILE A 179 -1.87 36.67 -5.13
N ARG A 180 -3.06 37.17 -5.48
CA ARG A 180 -3.43 37.54 -6.85
C ARG A 180 -2.44 38.53 -7.45
N ASN A 181 -2.09 39.58 -6.71
CA ASN A 181 -1.14 40.60 -7.16
C ASN A 181 0.24 40.02 -7.43
N ILE A 182 0.74 39.12 -6.57
CA ILE A 182 2.01 38.41 -6.79
C ILE A 182 1.90 37.52 -8.04
N SER A 183 0.81 36.76 -8.17
CA SER A 183 0.54 35.85 -9.28
C SER A 183 0.67 36.55 -10.64
N ILE A 184 0.00 37.70 -10.77
CA ILE A 184 0.00 38.53 -11.99
C ILE A 184 1.36 39.19 -12.22
N SER A 185 1.93 39.81 -11.17
CA SER A 185 3.15 40.62 -11.30
C SER A 185 4.36 39.78 -11.73
N TYR A 186 4.43 38.53 -11.27
CA TYR A 186 5.57 37.64 -11.51
C TYR A 186 5.25 36.49 -12.47
N ASN A 187 4.05 36.44 -13.04
CA ASN A 187 3.61 35.40 -13.97
C ASN A 187 3.87 33.98 -13.40
N VAL A 188 3.29 33.72 -12.22
CA VAL A 188 3.52 32.52 -11.39
C VAL A 188 2.18 31.90 -10.98
N TYR A 189 2.12 30.57 -10.82
CA TYR A 189 0.95 29.90 -10.23
C TYR A 189 1.18 29.76 -8.73
N ILE A 190 0.18 30.10 -7.90
CA ILE A 190 0.33 30.04 -6.45
C ILE A 190 -0.77 29.17 -5.85
N GLY A 191 -0.37 28.04 -5.27
CA GLY A 191 -1.20 27.20 -4.41
C GLY A 191 -0.98 27.57 -2.95
N PHE A 192 -1.97 28.18 -2.30
CA PHE A 192 -1.87 28.54 -0.88
C PHE A 192 -2.93 27.78 -0.07
N THR A 193 -2.61 27.52 1.20
CA THR A 193 -3.52 26.81 2.10
C THR A 193 -3.86 27.66 3.31
N TYR A 194 -5.05 27.43 3.86
CA TYR A 194 -5.48 28.05 5.09
C TYR A 194 -6.63 27.25 5.72
N VAL A 195 -6.82 27.43 7.02
CA VAL A 195 -8.00 26.95 7.73
C VAL A 195 -9.03 28.08 7.72
N ASP A 196 -10.15 27.85 7.04
CA ASP A 196 -11.28 28.76 6.97
C ASP A 196 -12.14 28.62 8.22
N VAL A 197 -12.07 29.61 9.10
CA VAL A 197 -12.80 29.70 10.37
C VAL A 197 -13.79 30.88 10.34
N THR A 198 -14.09 31.44 9.16
CA THR A 198 -14.97 32.60 9.02
C THR A 198 -16.38 32.36 9.57
N ASN A 199 -16.83 31.10 9.58
CA ASN A 199 -18.11 30.68 10.14
C ASN A 199 -17.94 29.71 11.32
N LEU A 200 -17.41 30.24 12.43
CA LEU A 200 -17.12 29.54 13.70
C LEU A 200 -18.24 28.63 14.20
N ASN A 201 -19.50 29.00 13.95
CA ASN A 201 -20.66 28.30 14.51
C ASN A 201 -21.17 27.13 13.66
N THR A 202 -20.69 26.95 12.42
CA THR A 202 -21.27 25.93 11.52
C THR A 202 -20.25 25.08 10.78
N THR A 203 -19.23 25.68 10.15
CA THR A 203 -18.32 24.92 9.29
C THR A 203 -16.92 25.52 9.27
N ILE A 204 -15.93 24.71 9.60
CA ILE A 204 -14.51 25.02 9.46
C ILE A 204 -13.95 24.16 8.33
N TYR A 205 -13.19 24.73 7.39
CA TYR A 205 -12.61 23.95 6.28
C TYR A 205 -11.10 24.09 6.23
N ASN A 206 -10.40 22.96 6.01
CA ASN A 206 -9.02 22.99 5.55
C ASN A 206 -9.03 23.18 4.03
N LYS A 207 -8.56 24.33 3.55
CA LYS A 207 -8.67 24.77 2.17
C LYS A 207 -7.31 24.85 1.49
N GLN A 208 -7.29 24.50 0.21
CA GLN A 208 -6.19 24.75 -0.71
C GLN A 208 -6.74 25.44 -1.94
N VAL A 209 -6.19 26.59 -2.25
CA VAL A 209 -6.62 27.44 -3.36
C VAL A 209 -5.47 27.63 -4.31
N VAL A 210 -5.72 27.49 -5.60
CA VAL A 210 -4.74 27.75 -6.64
C VAL A 210 -5.18 28.96 -7.44
N ILE A 211 -4.32 29.97 -7.47
CA ILE A 211 -4.46 31.14 -8.35
C ILE A 211 -3.49 30.96 -9.53
N ASN A 212 -4.00 31.12 -10.75
CA ASN A 212 -3.17 31.05 -11.95
C ASN A 212 -2.34 32.33 -12.14
N ASN A 213 -1.41 32.29 -13.09
CA ASN A 213 -0.59 33.44 -13.48
C ASN A 213 -1.37 34.64 -14.06
N LYS A 214 -2.67 34.52 -14.31
CA LYS A 214 -3.57 35.60 -14.75
C LYS A 214 -4.36 36.22 -13.58
N GLY A 215 -4.22 35.66 -12.37
CA GLY A 215 -4.92 36.12 -11.17
C GLY A 215 -6.30 35.48 -10.94
N ASP A 216 -6.66 34.46 -11.71
CA ASP A 216 -7.92 33.73 -11.53
C ASP A 216 -7.77 32.63 -10.47
N VAL A 217 -8.78 32.50 -9.61
CA VAL A 217 -8.92 31.33 -8.73
C VAL A 217 -9.37 30.14 -9.59
N VAL A 218 -8.45 29.20 -9.82
CA VAL A 218 -8.68 28.05 -10.72
C VAL A 218 -8.98 26.75 -9.99
N ILE A 219 -8.61 26.66 -8.72
CA ILE A 219 -8.96 25.56 -7.81
C ILE A 219 -9.32 26.19 -6.46
N ASP A 220 -10.47 25.80 -5.90
CA ASP A 220 -10.87 26.13 -4.53
C ASP A 220 -11.28 24.84 -3.82
N TYR A 221 -10.28 24.11 -3.33
CA TYR A 221 -10.41 22.76 -2.82
C TYR A 221 -10.57 22.74 -1.30
N LYS A 222 -11.47 21.87 -0.83
CA LYS A 222 -11.70 21.58 0.59
C LYS A 222 -11.25 20.15 0.86
N LYS A 223 -10.39 19.93 1.86
CA LYS A 223 -9.85 18.62 2.20
C LYS A 223 -10.97 17.60 2.38
N SER A 224 -10.90 16.48 1.67
CA SER A 224 -12.00 15.50 1.62
C SER A 224 -11.85 14.41 2.67
N ASN A 225 -10.61 13.96 2.89
CA ASN A 225 -10.25 12.93 3.84
C ASN A 225 -9.45 13.55 4.98
N LEU A 226 -10.13 13.70 6.12
CA LEU A 226 -9.55 14.29 7.33
C LEU A 226 -8.79 13.23 8.12
N VAL A 227 -7.67 13.65 8.72
CA VAL A 227 -6.87 12.81 9.61
C VAL A 227 -7.73 12.46 10.84
N PRO A 228 -7.95 11.16 11.12
CA PRO A 228 -8.72 10.73 12.30
C PRO A 228 -8.10 11.30 13.58
N PHE A 229 -8.96 11.70 14.52
CA PHE A 229 -8.59 12.24 15.85
C PHE A 229 -7.85 13.59 15.87
N VAL A 230 -7.24 14.02 14.77
CA VAL A 230 -6.56 15.33 14.65
C VAL A 230 -7.51 16.37 14.07
N GLU A 231 -8.11 16.08 12.91
CA GLU A 231 -8.92 17.05 12.16
C GLU A 231 -10.42 16.73 12.25
N ALA A 232 -10.78 15.45 12.24
CA ALA A 232 -12.15 14.99 12.05
C ALA A 232 -13.16 15.49 13.11
N ASN A 233 -12.69 15.99 14.24
CA ASN A 233 -13.53 16.49 15.33
C ASN A 233 -13.94 17.96 15.16
N PHE A 234 -13.22 18.73 14.33
CA PHE A 234 -13.38 20.19 14.25
C PHE A 234 -13.47 20.71 12.80
N ILE A 235 -12.91 19.97 11.84
CA ILE A 235 -12.93 20.33 10.42
C ILE A 235 -14.07 19.62 9.68
N THR A 236 -14.76 20.34 8.82
CA THR A 236 -15.80 19.83 7.92
C THR A 236 -15.16 19.23 6.66
N LYS A 237 -15.60 18.02 6.30
CA LYS A 237 -15.12 17.30 5.10
C LYS A 237 -15.56 17.98 3.80
N GLY A 238 -14.68 17.96 2.81
CA GLY A 238 -14.98 18.25 1.41
C GLY A 238 -15.86 17.21 0.73
N ASN A 239 -16.07 17.38 -0.57
CA ASN A 239 -17.02 16.58 -1.36
C ASN A 239 -16.41 15.32 -2.01
N ASN A 240 -15.16 14.98 -1.71
CA ASN A 240 -14.42 13.85 -2.25
C ASN A 240 -14.35 13.82 -3.79
N LYS A 241 -14.31 15.01 -4.41
CA LYS A 241 -14.07 15.20 -5.84
C LYS A 241 -12.75 15.90 -6.06
N LEU A 242 -11.87 15.29 -6.84
CA LEU A 242 -10.60 15.90 -7.22
C LEU A 242 -10.89 17.13 -8.09
N GLN A 243 -10.42 18.31 -7.70
CA GLN A 243 -10.51 19.50 -8.56
C GLN A 243 -9.33 19.58 -9.51
N THR A 244 -9.57 20.05 -10.73
CA THR A 244 -8.58 20.09 -11.80
C THR A 244 -8.74 21.34 -12.65
N PHE A 245 -7.63 21.85 -13.18
CA PHE A 245 -7.58 23.00 -14.07
C PHE A 245 -6.64 22.73 -15.24
N GLN A 246 -7.05 23.13 -16.46
CA GLN A 246 -6.20 23.06 -17.65
C GLN A 246 -5.30 24.30 -17.70
N SER A 247 -4.03 24.15 -17.31
CA SER A 247 -2.99 25.14 -17.49
C SER A 247 -2.45 25.10 -18.94
N GLU A 248 -2.05 26.27 -19.43
CA GLU A 248 -1.34 26.42 -20.70
C GLU A 248 0.10 25.89 -20.60
N ASP A 249 0.72 25.98 -19.42
CA ASP A 249 2.13 25.68 -19.19
C ASP A 249 2.37 24.26 -18.63
N PHE A 250 1.44 23.76 -17.81
CA PHE A 250 1.62 22.52 -17.04
C PHE A 250 0.64 21.40 -17.38
N GLY A 251 -0.18 21.59 -18.41
CA GLY A 251 -1.27 20.68 -18.72
C GLY A 251 -2.35 20.70 -17.63
N ILE A 252 -3.00 19.58 -17.37
CA ILE A 252 -4.04 19.50 -16.35
C ILE A 252 -3.39 19.41 -14.97
N ILE A 253 -3.57 20.46 -14.17
CA ILE A 253 -3.20 20.52 -12.76
C ILE A 253 -4.35 19.94 -11.94
N GLY A 254 -4.05 19.05 -11.00
CA GLY A 254 -4.96 18.58 -9.97
C GLY A 254 -4.45 18.97 -8.58
N SER A 255 -5.35 19.06 -7.60
CA SER A 255 -4.98 19.48 -6.24
C SER A 255 -5.69 18.62 -5.20
N ALA A 256 -4.93 18.21 -4.19
CA ALA A 256 -5.43 17.52 -3.00
C ALA A 256 -4.51 17.85 -1.81
N ILE A 257 -4.95 17.52 -0.60
CA ILE A 257 -4.25 17.95 0.63
C ILE A 257 -3.88 16.72 1.45
N CYS A 258 -2.58 16.49 1.66
CA CYS A 258 -2.04 15.62 2.68
C CYS A 258 -2.67 14.23 2.67
N PHE A 259 -3.40 13.89 3.73
CA PHE A 259 -4.04 12.61 3.92
C PHE A 259 -4.96 12.19 2.77
N ASP A 260 -5.45 13.12 1.93
CA ASP A 260 -6.16 12.79 0.69
C ASP A 260 -5.36 11.86 -0.24
N PHE A 261 -4.03 11.95 -0.25
CA PHE A 261 -3.17 11.13 -1.11
C PHE A 261 -3.16 9.65 -0.73
N ASP A 262 -3.54 9.32 0.49
CA ASP A 262 -3.66 7.94 0.98
C ASP A 262 -4.98 7.27 0.56
N PHE A 263 -5.87 7.97 -0.15
CA PHE A 263 -7.19 7.47 -0.56
C PHE A 263 -7.25 7.21 -2.06
N PRO A 264 -7.11 5.94 -2.51
CA PRO A 264 -7.16 5.58 -3.94
C PRO A 264 -8.46 6.00 -4.63
N LYS A 265 -9.59 6.09 -3.90
CA LYS A 265 -10.87 6.52 -4.47
C LYS A 265 -10.84 8.00 -4.90
N LEU A 266 -10.09 8.84 -4.19
CA LEU A 266 -9.95 10.25 -4.52
C LEU A 266 -8.88 10.44 -5.59
N ILE A 267 -7.65 9.99 -5.32
CA ILE A 267 -6.50 10.16 -6.24
C ILE A 267 -6.68 9.36 -7.53
N GLY A 268 -7.36 8.21 -7.48
CA GLY A 268 -7.72 7.42 -8.65
C GLY A 268 -8.64 8.13 -9.65
N GLN A 269 -9.17 9.31 -9.32
CA GLN A 269 -9.85 10.17 -10.29
C GLN A 269 -8.87 10.83 -11.28
N ALA A 270 -7.61 11.03 -10.89
CA ALA A 270 -6.60 11.76 -11.67
C ALA A 270 -6.35 11.17 -13.07
N PRO A 271 -6.20 9.84 -13.27
CA PRO A 271 -6.04 9.26 -14.61
C PRO A 271 -7.22 9.52 -15.54
N SER A 272 -8.45 9.40 -15.04
CA SER A 272 -9.66 9.66 -15.84
C SER A 272 -9.77 11.11 -16.29
N LYS A 273 -9.21 12.02 -15.49
CA LYS A 273 -9.12 13.46 -15.75
C LYS A 273 -7.85 13.87 -16.48
N LYS A 274 -6.99 12.90 -16.84
CA LYS A 274 -5.71 13.11 -17.53
C LYS A 274 -4.80 14.14 -16.83
N VAL A 275 -4.80 14.13 -15.50
CA VAL A 275 -3.96 15.04 -14.70
C VAL A 275 -2.50 14.84 -15.04
N ASN A 276 -1.80 15.94 -15.35
CA ASN A 276 -0.37 16.01 -15.65
C ASN A 276 0.46 16.33 -14.41
N LEU A 277 -0.06 17.22 -13.55
CA LEU A 277 0.61 17.67 -12.32
C LEU A 277 -0.36 17.60 -11.14
N MET A 278 0.00 16.87 -10.09
CA MET A 278 -0.75 16.86 -8.82
C MET A 278 -0.03 17.73 -7.79
N LEU A 279 -0.75 18.68 -7.20
CA LEU A 279 -0.28 19.50 -6.10
C LEU A 279 -0.70 18.84 -4.78
N ASP A 280 0.28 18.55 -3.93
CA ASP A 280 0.11 18.01 -2.59
C ASP A 280 0.60 19.04 -1.56
N SER A 281 -0.35 19.77 -0.95
CA SER A 281 -0.02 20.56 0.23
C SER A 281 -0.13 19.65 1.45
N SER A 282 1.02 19.32 2.03
CA SER A 282 1.13 18.42 3.17
C SER A 282 1.76 19.10 4.38
N ASN A 283 1.33 18.71 5.58
CA ASN A 283 2.04 18.95 6.84
C ASN A 283 2.17 17.60 7.54
N THR A 284 3.34 16.99 7.40
CA THR A 284 3.63 15.67 7.96
C THR A 284 4.50 15.78 9.19
N TRP A 285 4.44 14.77 10.04
CA TRP A 285 5.20 14.71 11.28
C TRP A 285 6.70 14.71 10.98
N VAL A 286 7.46 15.50 11.74
CA VAL A 286 8.92 15.37 11.78
C VAL A 286 9.27 13.98 12.29
N SER A 287 9.92 13.18 11.44
CA SER A 287 10.52 11.90 11.79
C SER A 287 11.78 12.08 12.64
#